data_AF-A0A1L5L3I1-F1
#
_entry.id   AF-A0A1L5L3I1-F1
#
_cell.length_a   1.000
_cell.length_b   1.000
_cell.length_c   1.000
_cell.angle_alpha   90.00
_cell.angle_beta   90.00
_cell.angle_gamma   90.00
#
_symmetry.space_group_name_H-M   'P 1'
#
loop_
_entity.id
_entity.type
_entity.pdbx_description
1 polymer ?
#
loop_
_entity_poly.entity_id
_entity_poly.type
_entity_poly.pdbx_seq_one_letter_code
_entity_poly.pdbx_strand_id
1 'polypeptide(L)'
;MVSKTVRESKGIFEYKGEWLDIGEPERRVYSEAMAFGRQLLSKAIEAADQKLAEHRDKSKYRDKGYRRTVLKTVMGEIEYQRHVYVVTGTC
;
A
#
# COMPACT_ATOMS: atom_id res chain seq x y z
N MET A 1 19.09 -22.84 8.62
CA MET A 1 18.21 -22.06 9.53
C MET A 1 19.00 -20.85 10.01
N VAL A 2 18.64 -19.65 9.57
CA VAL A 2 19.26 -18.43 10.13
C VAL A 2 18.51 -18.10 11.41
N SER A 3 19.08 -18.49 12.53
CA SER A 3 18.65 -18.08 13.87
C SER A 3 18.75 -16.56 13.94
N LYS A 4 17.61 -15.88 14.07
CA LYS A 4 17.57 -14.44 14.34
C LYS A 4 18.26 -14.22 15.69
N THR A 5 19.48 -13.70 15.66
CA THR A 5 20.16 -13.18 16.83
C THR A 5 19.25 -12.13 17.45
N VAL A 6 18.74 -12.41 18.65
CA VAL A 6 17.94 -11.46 19.44
C VAL A 6 18.85 -10.27 19.69
N ARG A 7 18.60 -9.15 19.00
CA ARG A 7 19.29 -7.89 19.29
C ARG A 7 18.94 -7.55 20.73
N GLU A 8 19.92 -7.59 21.62
CA GLU A 8 19.79 -7.02 22.96
C GLU A 8 19.41 -5.56 22.79
N SER A 9 18.15 -5.22 23.10
CA SER A 9 17.69 -3.84 23.11
C SER A 9 18.44 -3.13 24.23
N LYS A 10 19.53 -2.44 23.88
CA LYS A 10 20.13 -1.45 24.77
C LYS A 10 19.08 -0.36 24.94
N GLY A 11 18.39 -0.34 26.08
CA GLY A 11 17.37 0.66 26.35
C GLY A 11 17.93 2.07 26.16
N ILE A 12 17.08 2.98 25.72
CA ILE A 12 17.49 4.35 25.40
C ILE A 12 17.23 5.29 26.59
N PHE A 13 16.21 4.99 27.39
CA PHE A 13 15.83 5.79 28.55
C PHE A 13 15.73 4.91 29.79
N GLU A 14 16.27 5.37 30.90
CA GLU A 14 16.05 4.75 32.21
C GLU A 14 14.89 5.49 32.90
N TYR A 15 13.86 4.76 33.32
CA TYR A 15 12.71 5.31 34.05
C TYR A 15 12.36 4.38 35.21
N LYS A 16 12.38 4.92 36.44
CA LYS A 16 12.10 4.17 37.69
C LYS A 16 12.92 2.87 37.85
N GLY A 17 14.15 2.85 37.33
CA GLY A 17 15.04 1.67 37.42
C GLY A 17 14.80 0.60 36.35
N GLU A 18 13.91 0.86 35.39
CA GLU A 18 13.72 0.01 34.21
C GLU A 18 14.21 0.73 32.94
N TRP A 19 14.80 -0.03 32.03
CA TRP A 19 15.21 0.45 30.71
C TRP A 19 14.03 0.39 29.75
N LEU A 20 13.64 1.55 29.22
CA LEU A 20 12.58 1.67 28.23
C LEU A 20 13.10 1.26 26.85
N ASP A 21 12.53 0.19 26.30
CA ASP A 21 12.77 -0.27 24.94
C ASP A 21 11.95 0.57 23.94
N ILE A 22 12.63 1.11 22.92
CA ILE A 22 11.98 1.86 21.84
C ILE A 22 11.46 0.95 20.72
N GLY A 23 11.82 -0.33 20.71
CA GLY A 23 11.52 -1.23 19.61
C GLY A 23 10.02 -1.42 19.39
N GLU A 24 9.22 -1.48 20.46
CA GLU A 24 7.77 -1.59 20.35
C GLU A 24 7.11 -0.30 19.82
N PRO A 25 7.35 0.90 20.39
CA PRO A 25 6.79 2.13 19.84
C PRO A 25 7.29 2.41 18.42
N GLU A 26 8.55 2.13 18.08
CA GLU A 26 9.09 2.26 16.72
C GLU A 26 8.33 1.37 15.73
N ARG A 27 8.14 0.07 16.05
CA ARG A 27 7.37 -0.86 15.20
C ARG A 27 5.92 -0.41 15.03
N ARG A 28 5.32 0.14 16.09
CA ARG A 28 3.96 0.67 16.04
C ARG A 28 3.88 1.86 15.08
N VAL A 29 4.75 2.86 15.25
CA VAL A 29 4.83 4.03 14.37
C VAL A 29 5.06 3.61 12.92
N TYR A 30 5.98 2.68 12.68
CA TYR A 30 6.24 2.14 11.34
C TYR A 30 4.98 1.49 10.74
N SER A 31 4.29 0.64 11.51
CA SER A 31 3.09 -0.06 11.03
C SER A 31 1.96 0.90 10.65
N GLU A 32 1.77 1.96 11.44
CA GLU A 32 0.79 3.03 11.20
C GLU A 32 1.16 3.85 9.96
N ALA A 33 2.43 4.24 9.82
CA ALA A 33 2.92 4.98 8.67
C ALA A 33 2.74 4.18 7.37
N MET A 34 3.05 2.88 7.39
CA MET A 34 2.83 2.00 6.24
C MET A 34 1.33 1.83 5.93
N ALA A 35 0.47 1.69 6.95
CA ALA A 35 -0.97 1.59 6.75
C ALA A 35 -1.55 2.85 6.09
N PHE A 36 -1.14 4.03 6.56
CA PHE A 36 -1.54 5.30 5.94
C PHE A 36 -1.00 5.44 4.51
N GLY A 37 0.27 5.09 4.28
CA GLY A 37 0.88 5.11 2.95
C GLY A 37 0.15 4.23 1.94
N ARG A 38 -0.26 3.02 2.34
CA ARG A 38 -1.07 2.12 1.50
C ARG A 38 -2.41 2.74 1.11
N GLN A 39 -3.11 3.38 2.05
CA GLN A 39 -4.37 4.05 1.77
C GLN A 39 -4.20 5.23 0.82
N LEU A 40 -3.16 6.05 1.03
CA LEU A 40 -2.87 7.20 0.17
C LEU A 40 -2.55 6.76 -1.25
N LEU A 41 -1.72 5.74 -1.41
CA LEU A 41 -1.33 5.21 -2.72
C LEU A 41 -2.53 4.57 -3.44
N SER A 42 -3.37 3.81 -2.74
CA SER A 42 -4.62 3.28 -3.31
C SER A 42 -5.48 4.39 -3.91
N LYS A 43 -5.73 5.46 -3.15
CA LYS A 43 -6.53 6.61 -3.61
C LYS A 43 -5.88 7.33 -4.80
N ALA A 44 -4.55 7.46 -4.79
CA ALA A 44 -3.83 8.09 -5.88
C ALA A 44 -3.96 7.29 -7.18
N ILE A 45 -3.88 5.95 -7.11
CA ILE A 45 -4.07 5.07 -8.27
C ILE A 45 -5.50 5.16 -8.79
N GLU A 46 -6.50 5.10 -7.91
CA GLU A 46 -7.91 5.19 -8.29
C GLU A 46 -8.24 6.56 -8.91
N ALA A 47 -7.68 7.65 -8.37
CA ALA A 47 -7.85 8.98 -8.95
C ALA A 47 -7.19 9.11 -10.34
N ALA A 48 -6.03 8.46 -10.55
CA ALA A 48 -5.41 8.41 -11.87
C ALA A 48 -6.23 7.58 -12.86
N ASP A 49 -6.77 6.44 -12.43
CA ASP A 49 -7.63 5.58 -13.22
C ASP A 49 -8.94 6.29 -13.63
N GLN A 50 -9.54 7.06 -12.71
CA GLN A 50 -10.71 7.89 -13.00
C GLN A 50 -10.43 8.93 -14.09
N LYS A 51 -9.29 9.62 -14.03
CA LYS A 51 -8.88 10.56 -15.08
C LYS A 51 -8.70 9.87 -16.43
N LEU A 52 -8.11 8.67 -16.45
CA LEU A 52 -8.01 7.87 -17.67
C LEU A 52 -9.38 7.51 -18.21
N ALA A 53 -10.33 7.15 -17.34
CA ALA A 53 -11.69 6.83 -17.73
C ALA A 53 -12.41 8.04 -18.36
N GLU A 54 -12.21 9.24 -17.82
CA GLU A 54 -12.82 10.47 -18.33
C GLU A 54 -12.25 10.88 -19.70
N HIS A 55 -10.94 10.75 -19.89
CA HIS A 55 -10.24 11.19 -21.10
C HIS A 55 -10.06 10.10 -22.17
N ARG A 56 -10.55 8.87 -21.93
CA ARG A 56 -10.41 7.78 -22.91
C ARG A 56 -11.15 8.10 -24.22
N ASP A 57 -10.60 7.58 -25.31
CA ASP A 57 -11.33 7.49 -26.56
C ASP A 57 -12.45 6.43 -26.44
N LYS A 58 -13.70 6.90 -26.27
CA LYS A 58 -14.87 6.05 -26.09
C LYS A 58 -15.22 5.22 -27.33
N SER A 59 -14.74 5.61 -28.52
CA SER A 59 -14.96 4.86 -29.75
C SER A 59 -14.13 3.58 -29.80
N LYS A 60 -12.94 3.62 -29.19
CA LYS A 60 -11.95 2.54 -29.16
C LYS A 60 -11.98 1.74 -27.86
N TYR A 61 -12.23 2.40 -26.73
CA TYR A 61 -12.14 1.80 -25.40
C TYR A 61 -13.50 1.81 -24.72
N ARG A 62 -14.29 0.77 -24.98
CA ARG A 62 -15.58 0.57 -24.31
C ARG A 62 -15.35 0.14 -22.87
N ASP A 63 -16.04 0.78 -21.95
CA ASP A 63 -15.98 0.43 -20.52
C ASP A 63 -16.65 -0.93 -20.28
N LYS A 64 -15.93 -1.81 -19.59
CA LYS A 64 -16.41 -3.13 -19.14
C LYS A 64 -16.82 -3.10 -17.66
N GLY A 65 -16.45 -2.05 -16.94
CA GLY A 65 -16.63 -1.91 -15.50
C GLY A 65 -15.32 -2.10 -14.72
N TYR A 66 -15.45 -2.23 -13.41
CA TYR A 66 -14.31 -2.25 -12.49
C TYR A 66 -13.84 -3.66 -12.16
N ARG A 67 -12.54 -3.79 -11.89
CA ARG A 67 -11.93 -5.01 -11.34
C ARG A 67 -11.07 -4.68 -10.14
N ARG A 68 -11.32 -5.38 -9.03
CA ARG A 68 -10.43 -5.35 -7.85
C ARG A 68 -9.10 -6.01 -8.18
N THR A 69 -8.01 -5.32 -7.86
CA THR A 69 -6.64 -5.76 -8.10
C THR A 69 -5.82 -5.56 -6.83
N VAL A 70 -4.87 -6.45 -6.58
CA VAL A 70 -3.93 -6.36 -5.46
C VAL A 70 -2.53 -6.10 -6.00
N LEU A 71 -1.89 -5.03 -5.52
CA LEU A 71 -0.52 -4.66 -5.83
C LEU A 71 0.37 -4.93 -4.62
N LYS A 72 1.44 -5.69 -4.82
CA LYS A 72 2.44 -5.92 -3.77
C LYS A 72 3.47 -4.80 -3.80
N THR A 73 3.62 -4.08 -2.70
CA THR A 73 4.57 -2.97 -2.56
C THR A 73 5.48 -3.18 -1.35
N VAL A 74 6.53 -2.35 -1.25
CA VAL A 74 7.39 -2.32 -0.06
C VAL A 74 6.61 -1.98 1.21
N MET A 75 5.53 -1.19 1.09
CA MET A 75 4.66 -0.83 2.21
C MET A 75 3.66 -1.93 2.59
N GLY A 76 3.63 -3.04 1.84
CA GLY A 76 2.66 -4.13 1.96
C GLY A 76 1.72 -4.24 0.75
N GLU A 77 0.71 -5.07 0.90
CA GLU A 77 -0.29 -5.32 -0.15
C GLU A 77 -1.33 -4.19 -0.18
N ILE A 78 -1.60 -3.68 -1.37
CA ILE A 78 -2.54 -2.59 -1.61
C ILE A 78 -3.64 -3.10 -2.53
N GLU A 79 -4.88 -3.03 -2.06
CA GLU A 79 -6.05 -3.32 -2.88
C GLU A 79 -6.60 -2.03 -3.47
N TYR A 80 -6.93 -2.03 -4.75
CA TYR A 80 -7.57 -0.90 -5.44
C TYR A 80 -8.51 -1.40 -6.54
N GLN A 81 -9.41 -0.53 -6.98
CA GLN A 81 -10.27 -0.77 -8.13
C GLN A 81 -9.72 -0.07 -9.37
N ARG A 82 -9.77 -0.77 -10.52
CA ARG A 82 -9.41 -0.17 -11.81
C ARG A 82 -10.47 -0.45 -12.85
N HIS A 83 -10.63 0.46 -13.79
CA HIS A 83 -11.44 0.26 -14.98
C HIS A 83 -10.82 -0.80 -15.89
N VAL A 84 -11.69 -1.60 -16.50
CA VAL A 84 -11.33 -2.56 -17.53
C VAL A 84 -11.99 -2.13 -18.83
N TYR A 85 -11.20 -2.07 -19.90
CA TYR A 85 -11.69 -1.68 -21.22
C TYR A 85 -11.67 -2.87 -22.19
N VAL A 86 -12.64 -2.89 -23.10
CA VAL A 86 -12.65 -3.75 -24.27
C VAL A 86 -12.30 -2.90 -25.48
N VAL A 87 -11.33 -3.36 -26.27
CA VAL A 87 -10.97 -2.72 -27.53
C VAL A 87 -11.95 -3.14 -28.61
N THR A 88 -12.70 -2.18 -29.15
CA THR A 88 -13.57 -2.38 -30.30
C THR A 88 -12.71 -2.52 -31.56
N GLY A 89 -12.41 -3.76 -31.96
CA GLY A 89 -11.65 -4.05 -33.18
C GLY A 89 -10.73 -5.28 -33.14
N THR A 90 -10.56 -5.93 -31.99
CA THR A 90 -9.87 -7.22 -31.89
C THR A 90 -10.88 -8.35 -31.77
N CYS A 91 -10.98 -9.13 -32.85
CA CYS A 91 -11.67 -10.41 -32.94
C CYS A 91 -10.86 -11.51 -32.26
#